data_AF-A0AAE1W5P1-F1
#
_entry.id   AF-A0AAE1W5P1-F1
#
_cell.length_a   1.000
_cell.length_b   1.000
_cell.length_c   1.000
_cell.angle_alpha   90.00
_cell.angle_beta   90.00
_cell.angle_gamma   90.00
#
_symmetry.space_group_name_H-M   'P 1'
#
loop_
_entity.id
_entity.type
_entity.pdbx_description
1 polymer ?
#
loop_
_entity_poly.entity_id
_entity_poly.type
_entity_poly.pdbx_seq_one_letter_code
_entity_poly.pdbx_strand_id
1 'polypeptide(L)'
;MNLEEKGSSLETEITVLNSELDECWQIGLLQRPVSNVPVVAHDAGARLRIPEPKAYGGARDAKEVETFLFDMEQYFFAANVENGARKVSTTTMYLTGDAKLWWRTKYAEIQANLVRLDTWALLRETIREQFFLENVEYNVRRALLKLEHTGSVRDYGKAFSALCWISETYRRRISSSLLWRA
;
A
#
# COMPACT_ATOMS: atom_id res chain seq x y z
N MET A 1 -25.94 24.06 -15.33
CA MET A 1 -24.87 23.06 -15.58
C MET A 1 -24.79 22.19 -14.35
N ASN A 2 -25.22 20.94 -14.49
CA ASN A 2 -25.79 20.10 -13.43
C ASN A 2 -24.69 19.35 -12.65
N LEU A 3 -24.91 19.03 -11.37
CA LEU A 3 -23.95 18.27 -10.54
C LEU A 3 -23.69 16.85 -11.09
N GLU A 4 -24.68 16.30 -11.80
CA GLU A 4 -24.60 15.00 -12.48
C GLU A 4 -23.65 15.01 -13.68
N GLU A 5 -23.57 16.13 -14.43
CA GLU A 5 -22.61 16.28 -15.54
C GLU A 5 -21.17 16.31 -15.01
N LYS A 6 -20.94 16.95 -13.86
CA LYS A 6 -19.61 17.00 -13.23
C LYS A 6 -19.18 15.63 -12.70
N GLY A 7 -20.11 14.85 -12.14
CA GLY A 7 -19.85 13.48 -11.70
C GLY A 7 -19.46 12.57 -12.86
N SER A 8 -20.23 12.61 -13.95
CA SER A 8 -19.91 11.83 -15.16
C SER A 8 -18.59 12.27 -15.81
N SER A 9 -18.30 13.58 -15.81
CA SER A 9 -17.04 14.11 -16.33
C SER A 9 -15.82 13.64 -15.53
N LEU A 10 -15.93 13.59 -14.20
CA LEU A 10 -14.84 13.11 -13.34
C LEU A 10 -14.63 11.60 -13.48
N GLU A 11 -15.70 10.83 -13.67
CA GLU A 11 -15.60 9.39 -13.94
C GLU A 11 -14.91 9.12 -15.28
N THR A 12 -15.20 9.91 -16.32
CA THR A 12 -14.49 9.82 -17.61
C THR A 12 -13.03 10.25 -17.52
N GLU A 13 -12.71 11.20 -16.65
CA GLU A 13 -11.32 11.66 -16.46
C GLU A 13 -10.49 10.63 -15.69
N ILE A 14 -11.10 9.95 -14.71
CA ILE A 14 -10.48 8.83 -13.97
C ILE A 14 -10.24 7.62 -14.87
N THR A 15 -11.17 7.29 -15.77
CA THR A 15 -10.95 6.17 -16.71
C THR A 15 -9.86 6.48 -17.72
N VAL A 16 -9.80 7.71 -18.24
CA VAL A 16 -8.74 8.16 -19.13
C VAL A 16 -7.37 8.14 -18.45
N LEU A 17 -7.26 8.68 -17.23
CA LEU A 17 -6.00 8.64 -16.47
C LEU A 17 -5.55 7.21 -16.14
N ASN A 18 -6.50 6.30 -15.84
CA ASN A 18 -6.18 4.90 -15.63
C ASN A 18 -5.72 4.22 -16.92
N SER A 19 -6.29 4.55 -18.09
CA SER A 19 -5.83 4.03 -19.37
C SER A 19 -4.48 4.62 -19.80
N GLU A 20 -4.22 5.90 -19.54
CA GLU A 20 -2.93 6.54 -19.83
C GLU A 20 -1.81 5.97 -18.94
N LEU A 21 -2.13 5.59 -17.70
CA LEU A 21 -1.21 4.87 -16.81
C LEU A 21 -0.90 3.46 -17.33
N ASP A 22 -1.88 2.80 -17.95
CA ASP A 22 -1.75 1.46 -18.56
C ASP A 22 -0.94 1.50 -19.87
N GLU A 23 -1.05 2.58 -20.65
CA GLU A 23 -0.21 2.83 -21.83
C GLU A 23 1.24 3.20 -21.46
N CYS A 24 1.43 4.00 -20.39
CA CYS A 24 2.76 4.31 -19.87
C CYS A 24 3.51 3.06 -19.35
N TRP A 25 2.80 2.00 -18.95
CA TRP A 25 3.39 0.71 -18.61
C TRP A 25 3.99 -0.02 -19.83
N GLN A 26 3.46 0.21 -21.04
CA GLN A 26 3.97 -0.42 -22.28
C GLN A 26 5.18 0.30 -22.89
N ILE A 27 5.28 1.62 -22.69
CA ILE A 27 6.37 2.44 -23.27
C ILE A 27 7.69 2.24 -22.51
N GLY A 28 7.65 1.83 -21.24
CA GLY A 28 8.85 1.60 -20.41
C GLY A 28 9.68 0.37 -20.78
N LEU A 29 9.20 -0.51 -21.67
CA LEU A 29 9.85 -1.80 -21.96
C LEU A 29 10.82 -1.82 -23.15
N LEU A 30 11.00 -0.72 -23.89
CA LEU A 30 11.95 -0.70 -25.00
C LEU A 30 12.67 0.64 -25.09
N GLN A 31 13.89 0.70 -24.53
CA GLN A 31 15.05 1.27 -25.23
C GLN A 31 16.34 1.02 -24.45
N ARG A 32 17.20 0.17 -25.01
CA ARG A 32 18.63 0.17 -24.68
C ARG A 32 19.41 0.20 -26.00
N PRO A 33 20.30 1.18 -26.23
CA PRO A 33 21.09 1.24 -27.45
C PRO A 33 22.12 0.11 -27.50
N VAL A 34 22.25 -0.48 -28.69
CA VAL A 34 23.20 -1.54 -29.05
C VAL A 34 24.63 -1.03 -28.88
N SER A 35 25.44 -1.74 -28.09
CA SER A 35 26.90 -1.61 -28.16
C SER A 35 27.52 -3.01 -28.24
N ASN A 36 28.28 -3.21 -29.32
CA ASN A 36 28.89 -4.45 -29.78
C ASN A 36 29.85 -5.05 -28.76
N VAL A 37 29.61 -6.31 -28.34
CA VAL A 37 30.62 -7.22 -27.80
C VAL A 37 30.31 -8.64 -28.34
N PRO A 38 31.32 -9.45 -28.74
CA PRO A 38 31.08 -10.63 -29.59
C PRO A 38 30.34 -11.76 -28.88
N VAL A 39 29.45 -12.39 -29.65
CA VAL A 39 28.63 -13.56 -29.35
C VAL A 39 29.50 -14.76 -29.00
N VAL A 40 29.23 -15.41 -27.86
CA VAL A 40 29.56 -16.82 -27.65
C VAL A 40 28.35 -17.55 -27.06
N ALA A 41 27.83 -18.47 -27.87
CA ALA A 41 27.01 -19.65 -27.59
C ALA A 41 25.74 -19.50 -26.74
N HIS A 42 24.59 -19.65 -27.42
CA HIS A 42 23.31 -19.98 -26.82
C HIS A 42 23.38 -21.32 -26.08
N ASP A 43 23.07 -21.30 -24.78
CA ASP A 43 22.57 -22.46 -24.05
C ASP A 43 21.05 -22.32 -23.88
N ALA A 44 20.33 -23.31 -24.39
CA ALA A 44 18.88 -23.38 -24.42
C ALA A 44 18.37 -23.90 -23.06
N GLY A 45 18.10 -22.99 -22.13
CA GLY A 45 17.56 -23.41 -20.82
C GLY A 45 17.40 -22.31 -19.77
N ALA A 46 17.29 -21.04 -20.16
CA ALA A 46 17.05 -19.96 -19.21
C ALA A 46 15.62 -20.04 -18.65
N ARG A 47 15.40 -20.91 -17.66
CA ARG A 47 14.38 -20.70 -16.64
C ARG A 47 14.67 -19.32 -16.07
N LEU A 48 13.91 -18.32 -16.49
CA LEU A 48 13.93 -16.97 -15.95
C LEU A 48 13.99 -17.09 -14.42
N ARG A 49 15.16 -16.80 -13.83
CA ARG A 49 15.28 -16.74 -12.37
C ARG A 49 14.42 -15.56 -11.95
N ILE A 50 13.22 -15.85 -11.47
CA ILE A 50 12.32 -14.83 -10.96
C ILE A 50 13.06 -14.12 -9.82
N PRO A 51 13.30 -12.80 -9.91
CA PRO A 51 13.95 -12.06 -8.84
C PRO A 51 13.15 -12.23 -7.55
N GLU A 52 13.81 -12.63 -6.47
CA GLU A 52 13.14 -12.75 -5.17
C GLU A 52 12.77 -11.34 -4.64
N PRO A 53 11.54 -11.15 -4.13
CA PRO A 53 11.12 -9.88 -3.56
C PRO A 53 11.97 -9.50 -2.34
N LYS A 54 12.19 -8.20 -2.18
CA LYS A 54 12.82 -7.68 -0.97
C LYS A 54 11.90 -7.89 0.24
N ALA A 55 12.47 -8.36 1.34
CA ALA A 55 11.74 -8.48 2.61
C ALA A 55 11.37 -7.11 3.16
N TYR A 56 10.17 -7.01 3.74
CA TYR A 56 9.65 -5.76 4.31
C TYR A 56 9.72 -5.78 5.83
N GLY A 57 10.37 -4.77 6.41
CA GLY A 57 10.68 -4.69 7.85
C GLY A 57 9.61 -4.05 8.72
N GLY A 58 8.54 -3.49 8.13
CA GLY A 58 7.51 -2.75 8.87
C GLY A 58 7.76 -1.24 8.97
N ALA A 59 8.59 -0.69 8.08
CA ALA A 59 8.80 0.75 8.00
C ALA A 59 7.48 1.46 7.67
N ARG A 60 7.05 2.37 8.54
CA ARG A 60 5.86 3.16 8.30
C ARG A 60 6.19 4.25 7.29
N ASP A 61 6.26 3.88 6.03
CA ASP A 61 6.53 4.74 4.89
C ASP A 61 5.66 4.25 3.73
N ALA A 62 4.79 5.12 3.23
CA ALA A 62 3.87 4.76 2.14
C ALA A 62 4.61 4.29 0.88
N LYS A 63 5.77 4.89 0.58
CA LYS A 63 6.60 4.50 -0.56
C LYS A 63 7.16 3.11 -0.38
N GLU A 64 7.69 2.79 0.81
CA GLU A 64 8.25 1.46 1.07
C GLU A 64 7.16 0.37 1.07
N VAL A 65 5.99 0.69 1.64
CA VAL A 65 4.83 -0.22 1.62
C VAL A 65 4.36 -0.48 0.19
N GLU A 66 4.16 0.55 -0.63
CA GLU A 66 3.73 0.35 -2.02
C GLU A 66 4.79 -0.36 -2.86
N THR A 67 6.08 -0.03 -2.66
CA THR A 67 7.17 -0.74 -3.35
C THR A 67 7.13 -2.23 -3.03
N PHE A 68 6.98 -2.60 -1.75
CA PHE A 68 6.87 -3.99 -1.34
C PHE A 68 5.65 -4.70 -1.93
N LEU A 69 4.47 -4.06 -1.87
CA LEU A 69 3.24 -4.64 -2.41
C LEU A 69 3.35 -4.84 -3.93
N PHE A 70 3.94 -3.87 -4.62
CA PHE A 70 4.18 -3.93 -6.05
C PHE A 70 5.17 -5.06 -6.42
N ASP A 71 6.30 -5.15 -5.72
CA ASP A 71 7.30 -6.22 -5.94
C ASP A 71 6.68 -7.61 -5.74
N MET A 72 5.77 -7.77 -4.77
CA MET A 72 5.02 -9.01 -4.55
C MET A 72 4.08 -9.33 -5.73
N GLU A 73 3.41 -8.34 -6.29
CA GLU A 73 2.54 -8.54 -7.44
C GLU A 73 3.33 -8.97 -8.68
N GLN A 74 4.46 -8.32 -8.94
CA GLN A 74 5.36 -8.71 -10.02
C GLN A 74 5.89 -10.13 -9.82
N TYR A 75 6.24 -10.49 -8.58
CA TYR A 75 6.66 -11.86 -8.26
C TYR A 75 5.55 -12.87 -8.49
N PHE A 76 4.31 -12.59 -8.08
CA PHE A 76 3.19 -13.51 -8.33
C PHE A 76 2.87 -13.66 -9.80
N PHE A 77 2.98 -12.57 -10.57
CA PHE A 77 2.83 -12.60 -12.01
C PHE A 77 3.90 -13.48 -12.66
N ALA A 78 5.17 -13.25 -12.32
CA ALA A 78 6.28 -14.03 -12.86
C ALA A 78 6.26 -15.51 -12.42
N ALA A 79 5.80 -15.79 -11.20
CA ALA A 79 5.70 -17.14 -10.63
C ALA A 79 4.39 -17.86 -10.95
N ASN A 80 3.49 -17.23 -11.73
CA ASN A 80 2.16 -17.75 -12.07
C ASN A 80 1.34 -18.20 -10.85
N VAL A 81 1.37 -17.42 -9.77
CA VAL A 81 0.63 -17.69 -8.54
C VAL A 81 -0.73 -17.01 -8.62
N GLU A 82 -1.79 -17.77 -8.89
CA GLU A 82 -3.15 -17.20 -9.01
C GLU A 82 -3.97 -17.32 -7.72
N ASN A 83 -3.72 -18.34 -6.89
CA ASN A 83 -4.51 -18.61 -5.69
C ASN A 83 -4.25 -17.55 -4.59
N GLY A 84 -5.31 -16.87 -4.15
CA GLY A 84 -5.26 -15.83 -3.11
C GLY A 84 -4.64 -16.30 -1.79
N ALA A 85 -4.99 -17.49 -1.30
CA ALA A 85 -4.41 -18.03 -0.07
C ALA A 85 -2.91 -18.31 -0.21
N ARG A 86 -2.46 -18.77 -1.39
CA ARG A 86 -1.03 -18.94 -1.69
C ARG A 86 -0.31 -17.59 -1.76
N LYS A 87 -0.93 -16.55 -2.33
CA LYS A 87 -0.39 -15.18 -2.32
C LYS A 87 -0.21 -14.67 -0.89
N VAL A 88 -1.26 -14.77 -0.07
CA VAL A 88 -1.22 -14.37 1.36
C VAL A 88 -0.11 -15.12 2.11
N SER A 89 -0.06 -16.45 1.98
CA SER A 89 0.96 -17.26 2.63
C SER A 89 2.37 -16.88 2.17
N THR A 90 2.56 -16.58 0.87
CA THR A 90 3.87 -16.22 0.34
C THR A 90 4.30 -14.84 0.82
N THR A 91 3.47 -13.81 0.67
CA THR A 91 3.81 -12.44 1.12
C THR A 91 4.15 -12.39 2.60
N THR A 92 3.42 -13.15 3.43
CA THR A 92 3.64 -13.17 4.87
C THR A 92 4.96 -13.84 5.27
N MET A 93 5.55 -14.66 4.40
CA MET A 93 6.92 -15.18 4.58
C MET A 93 7.98 -14.08 4.45
N TYR A 94 7.76 -13.11 3.56
CA TYR A 94 8.66 -11.98 3.32
C TYR A 94 8.46 -10.78 4.26
N LEU A 95 7.53 -10.88 5.21
CA LEU A 95 7.44 -9.93 6.32
C LEU A 95 8.54 -10.24 7.34
N THR A 96 9.23 -9.19 7.78
CA THR A 96 10.29 -9.24 8.80
C THR A 96 10.10 -8.11 9.82
N GLY A 97 10.89 -8.09 10.89
CA GLY A 97 10.84 -7.02 11.91
C GLY A 97 9.43 -6.77 12.48
N ASP A 98 9.04 -5.51 12.54
CA ASP A 98 7.76 -5.05 13.08
C ASP A 98 6.56 -5.56 12.26
N ALA A 99 6.74 -5.72 10.94
CA ALA A 99 5.71 -6.29 10.09
C ALA A 99 5.42 -7.76 10.43
N LYS A 100 6.46 -8.54 10.77
CA LYS A 100 6.28 -9.93 11.18
C LYS A 100 5.60 -10.03 12.54
N LEU A 101 5.91 -9.13 13.48
CA LEU A 101 5.24 -9.08 14.80
C LEU A 101 3.75 -8.76 14.64
N TRP A 102 3.40 -7.75 13.83
CA TRP A 102 2.01 -7.44 13.51
C TRP A 102 1.29 -8.64 12.89
N TRP A 103 1.91 -9.33 11.93
CA TRP A 103 1.32 -10.51 11.30
C TRP A 103 1.03 -11.62 12.31
N ARG A 104 1.88 -11.83 13.33
CA ARG A 104 1.60 -12.82 14.39
C ARG A 104 0.32 -12.50 15.15
N THR A 105 0.08 -11.23 15.46
CA THR A 105 -1.18 -10.79 16.09
C THR A 105 -2.37 -11.01 15.16
N LYS A 106 -2.27 -10.60 13.89
CA LYS A 106 -3.33 -10.83 12.90
C LYS A 106 -3.62 -12.30 12.63
N TYR A 107 -2.59 -13.14 12.61
CA TYR A 107 -2.75 -14.58 12.45
C TYR A 107 -3.50 -15.20 13.62
N ALA A 108 -3.26 -14.75 14.86
CA ALA A 108 -4.04 -15.19 16.02
C ALA A 108 -5.52 -14.79 15.92
N GLU A 109 -5.82 -13.59 15.44
CA GLU A 109 -7.21 -13.14 15.17
C GLU A 109 -7.91 -14.02 14.11
N ILE A 110 -7.18 -14.42 13.06
CA ILE A 110 -7.69 -15.33 12.02
C ILE A 110 -7.96 -16.72 12.61
N GLN A 111 -7.04 -17.27 13.42
CA GLN A 111 -7.23 -18.55 14.09
C GLN A 111 -8.43 -18.55 15.06
N ALA A 112 -8.68 -17.40 15.70
CA ALA A 112 -9.84 -17.18 16.54
C ALA A 112 -11.15 -16.92 15.75
N ASN A 113 -11.11 -16.99 14.41
CA ASN A 113 -12.22 -16.66 13.51
C ASN A 113 -12.79 -15.24 13.71
N LEU A 114 -11.99 -14.30 14.22
CA LEU A 114 -12.39 -12.90 14.43
C LEU A 114 -12.30 -12.08 13.13
N VAL A 115 -11.36 -12.44 12.26
CA VAL A 115 -11.09 -11.75 10.99
C VAL A 115 -10.86 -12.77 9.89
N ARG A 116 -11.39 -12.51 8.70
CA ARG A 116 -11.15 -13.32 7.50
C ARG A 116 -10.20 -12.60 6.56
N LEU A 117 -9.02 -13.17 6.34
CA LEU A 117 -7.95 -12.60 5.51
C LEU A 117 -7.41 -13.69 4.57
N ASP A 118 -8.27 -14.18 3.68
CA ASP A 118 -8.01 -15.25 2.72
C ASP A 118 -7.72 -14.76 1.29
N THR A 119 -7.87 -13.46 1.05
CA THR A 119 -7.65 -12.84 -0.26
C THR A 119 -6.46 -11.89 -0.27
N TRP A 120 -5.81 -11.79 -1.43
CA TRP A 120 -4.70 -10.87 -1.66
C TRP A 120 -5.12 -9.39 -1.50
N ALA A 121 -6.32 -9.04 -1.94
CA ALA A 121 -6.85 -7.68 -1.82
C ALA A 121 -6.99 -7.24 -0.35
N LEU A 122 -7.57 -8.10 0.50
CA LEU A 122 -7.69 -7.83 1.94
C LEU A 122 -6.31 -7.71 2.62
N LEU A 123 -5.33 -8.54 2.21
CA LEU A 123 -3.98 -8.41 2.73
C LEU A 123 -3.34 -7.06 2.35
N ARG A 124 -3.48 -6.65 1.09
CA ARG A 124 -2.96 -5.35 0.63
C ARG A 124 -3.55 -4.20 1.43
N GLU A 125 -4.87 -4.18 1.59
CA GLU A 125 -5.55 -3.12 2.36
C GLU A 125 -5.12 -3.12 3.82
N THR A 126 -5.08 -4.27 4.48
CA THR A 126 -4.67 -4.35 5.90
C THR A 126 -3.21 -3.99 6.13
N ILE A 127 -2.30 -4.34 5.20
CA ILE A 127 -0.90 -3.90 5.25
C ILE A 127 -0.82 -2.38 5.07
N ARG A 128 -1.59 -1.81 4.14
CA ARG A 128 -1.65 -0.36 3.93
C ARG A 128 -2.16 0.34 5.18
N GLU A 129 -3.30 -0.05 5.73
CA GLU A 129 -3.88 0.54 6.93
C GLU A 129 -2.92 0.53 8.12
N GLN A 130 -2.16 -0.55 8.27
CA GLN A 130 -1.24 -0.71 9.39
C GLN A 130 0.05 0.12 9.23
N PHE A 131 0.60 0.19 8.02
CA PHE A 131 1.93 0.72 7.77
C PHE A 131 1.99 1.99 6.94
N PHE A 132 0.89 2.45 6.37
CA PHE A 132 0.84 3.78 5.78
C PHE A 132 1.01 4.84 6.87
N LEU A 133 1.86 5.82 6.59
CA LEU A 133 1.90 7.08 7.35
C LEU A 133 0.58 7.83 7.28
N GLU A 134 -0.31 7.49 6.35
CA GLU A 134 -1.67 8.03 6.29
C GLU A 134 -2.64 7.42 7.32
N ASN A 135 -2.14 6.66 8.31
CA ASN A 135 -2.89 6.47 9.54
C ASN A 135 -2.86 7.79 10.35
N VAL A 136 -3.66 8.75 9.88
CA VAL A 136 -3.83 10.09 10.45
C VAL A 136 -4.12 9.99 11.95
N GLU A 137 -4.90 8.99 12.36
CA GLU A 137 -5.24 8.75 13.76
C GLU A 137 -4.02 8.31 14.59
N TYR A 138 -3.19 7.42 14.06
CA TYR A 138 -1.94 7.02 14.72
C TYR A 138 -0.96 8.18 14.83
N ASN A 139 -0.79 8.97 13.76
CA ASN A 139 0.11 10.12 13.76
C ASN A 139 -0.39 11.20 14.72
N VAL A 140 -1.69 11.49 14.74
CA VAL A 140 -2.29 12.42 15.70
C VAL A 140 -2.08 11.92 17.13
N ARG A 141 -2.35 10.64 17.41
CA ARG A 141 -2.13 10.08 18.76
C ARG A 141 -0.66 10.15 19.17
N ARG A 142 0.26 9.77 18.29
CA ARG A 142 1.71 9.81 18.58
C ARG A 142 2.20 11.25 18.74
N ALA A 143 1.70 12.19 17.95
CA ALA A 143 2.03 13.61 18.06
C ALA A 143 1.47 14.22 19.35
N LEU A 144 0.24 13.86 19.76
CA LEU A 144 -0.35 14.27 21.03
C LEU A 144 0.43 13.73 22.24
N LEU A 145 0.88 12.46 22.19
CA LEU A 145 1.70 11.87 23.26
C LEU A 145 3.09 12.49 23.38
N LYS A 146 3.63 13.02 22.28
CA LYS A 146 4.93 13.70 22.24
C LYS A 146 4.81 15.22 22.38
N LEU A 147 3.59 15.75 22.51
CA LEU A 147 3.36 17.18 22.62
C LEU A 147 3.72 17.63 24.03
N GLU A 148 4.92 18.18 24.18
CA GLU A 148 5.37 18.76 25.44
C GLU A 148 5.13 20.27 25.44
N HIS A 149 4.74 20.81 26.60
CA HIS A 149 4.57 22.25 26.77
C HIS A 149 5.94 22.90 27.00
N THR A 150 6.63 23.21 25.91
CA THR A 150 7.98 23.80 25.90
C THR A 150 8.00 25.32 25.68
N GLY A 151 6.87 25.94 25.32
CA GLY A 151 6.76 27.36 24.97
C GLY A 151 5.55 28.06 25.60
N SER A 152 4.89 28.98 24.88
CA SER A 152 3.70 29.65 25.43
C SER A 152 2.47 28.72 25.41
N VAL A 153 1.58 28.89 26.39
CA VAL A 153 0.30 28.16 26.45
C VAL A 153 -0.52 28.33 25.17
N ARG A 154 -0.41 29.49 24.52
CA ARG A 154 -1.08 29.78 23.25
C ARG A 154 -0.56 28.90 22.11
N ASP A 155 0.74 28.65 22.05
CA ASP A 155 1.34 27.85 20.98
C ASP A 155 1.06 26.35 21.17
N TYR A 156 1.11 25.89 22.43
CA TYR A 156 0.63 24.54 22.79
C TYR A 156 -0.84 24.36 22.43
N GLY A 157 -1.70 25.34 22.77
CA GLY A 157 -3.13 25.29 22.45
C GLY A 157 -3.42 25.24 20.95
N LYS A 158 -2.64 25.97 20.14
CA LYS A 158 -2.73 25.90 18.67
C LYS A 158 -2.32 24.53 18.13
N ALA A 159 -1.19 23.98 18.58
CA ALA A 159 -0.69 22.68 18.14
C ALA A 159 -1.64 21.54 18.51
N PHE A 160 -2.15 21.55 19.76
CA PHE A 160 -3.15 20.59 20.23
C PHE A 160 -4.45 20.68 19.42
N SER A 161 -4.98 21.88 19.19
CA SER A 161 -6.22 22.07 18.43
C SER A 161 -6.10 21.64 16.98
N ALA A 162 -4.95 21.88 16.34
CA ALA A 162 -4.67 21.42 14.98
C ALA A 162 -4.70 19.88 14.88
N LEU A 163 -4.06 19.20 15.85
CA LEU A 163 -4.06 17.73 15.92
C LEU A 163 -5.47 17.17 16.17
N CYS A 164 -6.25 17.77 17.06
CA CYS A 164 -7.65 17.40 17.29
C CYS A 164 -8.49 17.56 16.03
N TRP A 165 -8.33 18.67 15.31
CA TRP A 165 -9.07 18.95 14.08
C TRP A 165 -8.76 17.93 12.97
N ILE A 166 -7.50 17.53 12.82
CA ILE A 166 -7.06 16.51 11.87
C ILE A 166 -7.70 15.14 12.20
N SER A 167 -7.78 14.74 13.47
CA SER A 167 -8.45 13.48 13.85
C SER A 167 -9.96 13.51 13.65
N GLU A 168 -10.60 14.65 13.92
CA GLU A 168 -12.04 14.83 13.86
C GLU A 168 -12.54 14.85 12.41
N THR A 169 -11.79 15.51 11.53
CA THR A 169 -12.08 15.56 10.08
C THR A 169 -11.90 14.19 9.43
N TYR A 170 -10.85 13.46 9.78
CA TYR A 170 -10.63 12.10 9.30
C TYR A 170 -11.74 11.13 9.76
N ARG A 171 -12.14 11.20 11.03
CA ARG A 171 -13.24 10.38 11.58
C ARG A 171 -14.56 10.63 10.86
N ARG A 172 -14.90 11.90 10.62
CA ARG A 172 -16.13 12.26 9.88
C ARG A 172 -16.10 11.77 8.43
N ARG A 173 -14.94 11.79 7.78
CA ARG A 173 -14.79 11.33 6.40
C ARG A 173 -14.96 9.82 6.27
N ILE A 174 -14.45 9.03 7.23
CA ILE A 174 -14.66 7.58 7.30
C ILE A 174 -16.12 7.22 7.63
N SER A 175 -16.71 7.89 8.62
CA SER A 175 -18.13 7.66 8.96
C SER A 175 -19.06 8.04 7.79
N SER A 176 -18.76 9.13 7.08
CA SER A 176 -19.47 9.50 5.85
C SER A 176 -19.22 8.51 4.72
N SER A 177 -18.05 7.85 4.67
CA SER A 177 -17.73 6.88 3.62
C SER A 177 -18.36 5.49 3.82
N LEU A 178 -18.69 5.15 5.06
CA LEU A 178 -19.38 3.91 5.41
C LEU A 178 -20.91 4.07 5.29
N LEU A 179 -21.43 5.27 5.50
CA LEU A 179 -22.86 5.58 5.37
C LEU A 179 -23.38 5.64 3.93
N TRP A 180 -22.53 5.79 2.90
CA TRP A 180 -22.96 5.70 1.50
C TRP A 180 -22.93 4.28 0.91
N ARG A 181 -22.40 3.29 1.64
CA ARG A 181 -22.30 1.89 1.21
C ARG A 181 -23.37 0.97 1.80
N ALA A 182 -24.37 1.52 2.49
CA ALA A 182 -25.53 0.82 3.05
C ALA A 182 -26.80 1.24 2.31
#